data_AF-A0A4R6TA15-F1
#
_entry.id   AF-A0A4R6TA15-F1
#
_cell.length_a   1.000
_cell.length_b   1.000
_cell.length_c   1.000
_cell.angle_alpha   90.00
_cell.angle_beta   90.00
_cell.angle_gamma   90.00
#
_symmetry.space_group_name_H-M   'P 1'
#
loop_
_entity.id
_entity.type
_entity.pdbx_description
1 polymer ?
#
loop_
_entity_poly.entity_id
_entity_poly.type
_entity_poly.pdbx_seq_one_letter_code
_entity_poly.pdbx_strand_id
1 'polypeptide(L)'
;MLLVMKLLFSSILILFSSFPVENHAAIAQQNNEVFSASAFSVTYNHLVINKLNESNEGTEISLKEELNFEPLTIVEEKLAKSLNSHWVWPEYTLDMIDSYSPFLFRTKKSQAIEEVSVLLQVNSKGEVSGFKILSEVDKGLHERLDYVIRKLPSCKPVPGFSSYSPTQFELIIKK
;
A
#
# COMPACT_ATOMS: atom_id res chain seq x y z
N MET A 1 70.36 -44.02 -14.13
CA MET A 1 71.08 -44.07 -15.43
C MET A 1 70.17 -44.79 -16.41
N LEU A 2 69.86 -44.13 -17.54
CA LEU A 2 69.22 -44.66 -18.76
C LEU A 2 67.78 -45.22 -18.66
N LEU A 3 66.81 -44.56 -19.30
CA LEU A 3 66.34 -44.76 -20.69
C LEU A 3 65.29 -45.90 -20.76
N VAL A 4 63.98 -45.64 -20.89
CA VAL A 4 63.21 -45.06 -22.02
C VAL A 4 62.48 -46.16 -22.81
N MET A 5 61.23 -45.84 -23.20
CA MET A 5 60.41 -46.44 -24.29
C MET A 5 59.89 -47.87 -24.00
N LYS A 6 58.64 -48.25 -24.32
CA LYS A 6 57.56 -47.66 -25.11
C LYS A 6 56.35 -48.61 -25.10
N LEU A 7 55.15 -48.04 -25.33
CA LEU A 7 54.02 -48.59 -26.12
C LEU A 7 53.30 -49.84 -25.51
N LEU A 8 51.98 -50.04 -25.58
CA LEU A 8 50.86 -49.39 -26.26
C LEU A 8 49.55 -50.13 -25.89
N PHE A 9 48.40 -49.44 -26.08
CA PHE A 9 47.05 -49.97 -26.34
C PHE A 9 46.39 -50.81 -25.20
N SER A 10 45.09 -50.75 -24.87
CA SER A 10 43.89 -50.45 -25.64
C SER A 10 42.69 -50.25 -24.70
N SER A 11 41.77 -49.35 -25.08
CA SER A 11 40.30 -49.37 -24.90
C SER A 11 39.69 -49.58 -23.49
N ILE A 12 39.09 -48.55 -22.89
CA ILE A 12 37.67 -48.16 -23.03
C ILE A 12 36.70 -49.26 -22.58
N LEU A 13 36.10 -49.10 -21.39
CA LEU A 13 34.65 -48.77 -21.23
C LEU A 13 34.34 -48.65 -19.72
N ILE A 14 34.41 -47.43 -19.19
CA ILE A 14 33.91 -47.12 -17.84
C ILE A 14 32.51 -46.54 -18.01
N LEU A 15 31.50 -47.34 -17.73
CA LEU A 15 30.11 -46.90 -17.54
C LEU A 15 29.96 -46.32 -16.13
N PHE A 16 30.26 -45.03 -15.96
CA PHE A 16 29.72 -44.25 -14.85
C PHE A 16 28.48 -43.51 -15.34
N SER A 17 27.31 -43.93 -14.85
CA SER A 17 26.08 -43.18 -14.96
C SER A 17 26.22 -41.88 -14.16
N SER A 18 26.51 -40.79 -14.85
CA SER A 18 26.45 -39.43 -14.34
C SER A 18 24.99 -39.07 -14.05
N PHE A 19 24.63 -38.97 -12.78
CA PHE A 19 23.46 -38.19 -12.37
C PHE A 19 23.82 -36.70 -12.49
N PRO A 20 23.04 -35.86 -13.20
CA PRO A 20 23.23 -34.43 -13.14
C PRO A 20 22.76 -33.93 -11.77
N VAL A 21 23.72 -33.54 -10.92
CA VAL A 21 23.47 -32.65 -9.78
C VAL A 21 23.41 -31.23 -10.37
N GLU A 22 22.23 -30.82 -10.81
CA GLU A 22 21.95 -29.41 -11.03
C GLU A 22 21.85 -28.74 -9.66
N ASN A 23 22.93 -28.04 -9.30
CA ASN A 23 22.90 -27.00 -8.30
C ASN A 23 22.10 -25.81 -8.86
N HIS A 24 20.79 -25.79 -8.61
CA HIS A 24 20.06 -24.55 -8.46
C HIS A 24 19.55 -24.43 -7.03
N ALA A 25 20.33 -23.72 -6.24
CA ALA A 25 19.90 -23.11 -5.00
C ALA A 25 18.70 -22.20 -5.30
N ALA A 26 17.49 -22.65 -4.97
CA ALA A 26 16.30 -21.81 -5.03
C ALA A 26 15.17 -22.40 -4.19
N ILE A 27 15.23 -22.26 -2.86
CA ILE A 27 14.02 -22.03 -2.06
C ILE A 27 14.34 -20.97 -1.00
N ALA A 28 14.47 -19.73 -1.45
CA ALA A 28 14.26 -18.56 -0.63
C ALA A 28 12.97 -17.89 -1.12
N GLN A 29 11.84 -18.52 -0.81
CA GLN A 29 10.54 -17.85 -0.79
C GLN A 29 9.90 -18.17 0.55
N GLN A 30 10.48 -17.60 1.61
CA GLN A 30 9.63 -17.17 2.72
C GLN A 30 8.92 -15.92 2.20
N ASN A 31 7.92 -16.15 1.35
CA ASN A 31 6.91 -15.17 1.04
C ASN A 31 6.29 -14.88 2.39
N ASN A 32 6.67 -13.75 2.98
CA ASN A 32 5.84 -13.12 3.99
C ASN A 32 4.59 -12.72 3.20
N GLU A 33 3.69 -13.68 3.00
CA GLU A 33 2.30 -13.40 2.67
C GLU A 33 1.80 -12.57 3.84
N VAL A 34 2.01 -11.27 3.72
CA VAL A 34 1.32 -10.26 4.50
C VAL A 34 -0.14 -10.53 4.22
N PHE A 35 -0.73 -11.30 5.13
CA PHE A 35 -2.14 -11.53 5.35
C PHE A 35 -3.03 -10.84 4.31
N SER A 36 -3.39 -11.58 3.26
CA SER A 36 -4.54 -11.22 2.43
C SER A 36 -5.81 -11.55 3.23
N ALA A 37 -6.04 -10.79 4.29
CA ALA A 37 -7.31 -10.73 4.98
C ALA A 37 -8.14 -9.69 4.24
N SER A 38 -8.99 -10.15 3.30
CA SER A 38 -10.09 -9.39 2.67
C SER A 38 -9.98 -7.86 2.82
N ALA A 39 -9.00 -7.24 2.18
CA ALA A 39 -8.70 -5.85 2.44
C ALA A 39 -9.82 -4.98 1.86
N PHE A 40 -10.48 -4.21 2.71
CA PHE A 40 -11.44 -3.19 2.31
C PHE A 40 -10.67 -2.09 1.55
N SER A 41 -10.60 -2.24 0.23
CA SER A 41 -9.71 -1.46 -0.64
C SER A 41 -10.46 -0.87 -1.83
N VAL A 42 -10.03 0.32 -2.24
CA VAL A 42 -10.47 1.00 -3.46
C VAL A 42 -9.23 1.40 -4.25
N THR A 43 -9.17 1.00 -5.51
CA THR A 43 -8.15 1.44 -6.48
C THR A 43 -8.74 2.49 -7.42
N TYR A 44 -8.00 3.57 -7.67
CA TYR A 44 -8.40 4.68 -8.53
C TYR A 44 -7.17 5.27 -9.24
N ASN A 45 -7.04 5.11 -10.56
CA ASN A 45 -5.86 5.55 -11.32
C ASN A 45 -4.53 5.12 -10.64
N HIS A 46 -3.75 6.09 -10.16
CA HIS A 46 -2.48 5.86 -9.47
C HIS A 46 -2.64 5.73 -7.95
N LEU A 47 -3.87 5.62 -7.43
CA LEU A 47 -4.18 5.60 -6.00
C LEU A 47 -4.74 4.25 -5.57
N VAL A 48 -4.39 3.86 -4.35
CA VAL A 48 -5.05 2.79 -3.61
C VAL A 48 -5.36 3.30 -2.21
N ILE A 49 -6.60 3.13 -1.76
CA ILE A 49 -7.02 3.41 -0.39
C ILE A 49 -7.44 2.12 0.27
N ASN A 50 -6.83 1.79 1.40
CA ASN A 50 -7.22 0.67 2.24
C ASN A 50 -7.78 1.20 3.56
N LYS A 51 -8.93 0.70 4.00
CA LYS A 51 -9.33 0.88 5.41
C LYS A 51 -8.52 -0.10 6.26
N LEU A 52 -7.84 0.42 7.28
CA LEU A 52 -7.16 -0.44 8.24
C LEU A 52 -8.14 -0.84 9.36
N ASN A 53 -8.02 -2.08 9.82
CA ASN A 53 -8.81 -2.55 10.95
C ASN A 53 -8.42 -1.76 12.21
N GLU A 54 -9.42 -1.26 12.93
CA GLU A 54 -9.25 -0.41 14.10
C GLU A 54 -8.38 -1.12 15.17
N SER A 55 -7.21 -0.56 15.49
CA SER A 55 -6.64 -0.73 16.83
C SER A 55 -7.45 0.16 17.76
N ASN A 56 -8.01 -0.40 18.84
CA ASN A 56 -8.87 0.26 19.83
C ASN A 56 -8.18 1.38 20.65
N GLU A 57 -7.49 2.32 19.99
CA GLU A 57 -6.83 3.47 20.60
C GLU A 57 -7.53 4.75 20.13
N GLY A 58 -8.66 5.07 20.76
CA GLY A 58 -9.43 6.28 20.51
C GLY A 58 -10.83 6.22 21.10
N THR A 59 -10.99 6.75 22.32
CA THR A 59 -12.26 6.72 23.07
C THR A 59 -13.29 7.75 22.56
N GLU A 60 -12.93 8.60 21.61
CA GLU A 60 -13.82 9.64 21.08
C GLU A 60 -14.76 9.05 20.04
N ILE A 61 -15.96 8.67 20.48
CA ILE A 61 -17.04 8.20 19.60
C ILE A 61 -18.04 9.34 19.46
N SER A 62 -18.32 9.74 18.22
CA SER A 62 -19.38 10.72 17.95
C SER A 62 -20.71 10.02 17.77
N LEU A 63 -21.74 10.58 18.41
CA LEU A 63 -23.12 10.15 18.26
C LEU A 63 -23.70 10.73 16.97
N LYS A 64 -24.68 10.03 16.41
CA LYS A 64 -25.32 10.39 15.15
C LYS A 64 -25.91 11.81 15.19
N GLU A 65 -26.43 12.24 16.34
CA GLU A 65 -27.09 13.52 16.53
C GLU A 65 -26.15 14.73 16.39
N GLU A 66 -24.84 14.53 16.46
CA GLU A 66 -23.81 15.58 16.37
C GLU A 66 -23.27 15.78 14.94
N LEU A 67 -23.66 14.92 13.99
CA LEU A 67 -23.10 14.87 12.65
C LEU A 67 -24.05 15.44 11.60
N ASN A 68 -23.50 16.19 10.65
CA ASN A 68 -24.24 16.71 9.52
C ASN A 68 -24.30 15.65 8.41
N PHE A 69 -25.50 15.15 8.14
CA PHE A 69 -25.73 14.18 7.07
C PHE A 69 -26.06 14.89 5.77
N GLU A 70 -25.14 14.81 4.83
CA GLU A 70 -25.38 15.18 3.43
C GLU A 70 -25.75 13.93 2.62
N PRO A 71 -26.58 14.06 1.57
CA PRO A 71 -26.85 12.94 0.69
C PRO A 71 -25.57 12.49 0.00
N LEU A 72 -25.31 11.18 0.04
CA LEU A 72 -24.16 10.58 -0.66
C LEU A 72 -24.46 10.46 -2.15
N THR A 73 -23.43 10.66 -2.98
CA THR A 73 -23.51 10.32 -4.40
C THR A 73 -23.44 8.81 -4.61
N ILE A 74 -23.83 8.32 -5.79
CA ILE A 74 -23.72 6.90 -6.15
C ILE A 74 -22.27 6.40 -6.04
N VAL A 75 -21.31 7.27 -6.35
CA VAL A 75 -19.88 6.95 -6.24
C VAL A 75 -19.47 6.85 -4.78
N GLU A 76 -19.85 7.84 -3.96
CA GLU A 76 -19.59 7.84 -2.51
C GLU A 76 -20.19 6.60 -1.83
N GLU A 77 -21.43 6.22 -2.14
CA GLU A 77 -22.03 5.00 -1.60
C GLU A 77 -21.24 3.73 -1.94
N LYS A 78 -20.74 3.64 -3.18
CA LYS A 78 -19.90 2.51 -3.61
C LYS A 78 -18.57 2.51 -2.87
N LEU A 79 -17.92 3.67 -2.73
CA LEU A 79 -16.68 3.82 -1.97
C LEU A 79 -16.85 3.38 -0.52
N ALA A 80 -17.91 3.88 0.14
CA ALA A 80 -18.23 3.52 1.52
C ALA A 80 -18.43 2.01 1.71
N LYS A 81 -19.14 1.36 0.77
CA LYS A 81 -19.39 -0.09 0.79
C LYS A 81 -18.10 -0.88 0.56
N SER A 82 -17.29 -0.50 -0.42
CA SER A 82 -16.00 -1.18 -0.72
C SER A 82 -15.01 -1.05 0.44
N LEU A 83 -14.97 0.12 1.08
CA LEU A 83 -14.13 0.36 2.25
C LEU A 83 -14.74 -0.18 3.56
N ASN A 84 -15.99 -0.65 3.54
CA ASN A 84 -16.78 -1.01 4.73
C ASN A 84 -16.59 0.01 5.87
N SER A 85 -16.80 1.28 5.53
CA SER A 85 -16.47 2.42 6.38
C SER A 85 -17.72 3.25 6.67
N HIS A 86 -17.80 3.74 7.90
CA HIS A 86 -18.77 4.75 8.34
C HIS A 86 -18.35 6.18 7.92
N TRP A 87 -17.13 6.34 7.42
CA TRP A 87 -16.62 7.56 6.78
C TRP A 87 -16.37 7.35 5.30
N VAL A 88 -16.74 8.31 4.48
CA VAL A 88 -16.45 8.29 3.05
C VAL A 88 -15.85 9.61 2.59
N TRP A 89 -14.82 9.53 1.75
CA TRP A 89 -14.25 10.69 1.08
C TRP A 89 -15.24 11.24 0.05
N PRO A 90 -15.38 12.58 -0.06
CA PRO A 90 -16.12 13.18 -1.16
C PRO A 90 -15.63 12.68 -2.52
N GLU A 91 -16.54 12.55 -3.49
CA GLU A 91 -16.25 11.97 -4.81
C GLU A 91 -15.00 12.56 -5.49
N TYR A 92 -14.85 13.88 -5.44
CA TYR A 92 -13.73 14.60 -6.07
C TYR A 92 -12.37 14.40 -5.36
N THR A 93 -12.34 13.79 -4.18
CA THR A 93 -11.11 13.68 -3.37
C THR A 93 -10.06 12.82 -4.07
N LEU A 94 -10.49 11.72 -4.71
CA LEU A 94 -9.58 10.83 -5.41
C LEU A 94 -8.94 11.53 -6.62
N ASP A 95 -9.75 12.25 -7.40
CA ASP A 95 -9.26 13.10 -8.51
C ASP A 95 -8.28 14.15 -8.01
N MET A 96 -8.61 14.80 -6.90
CA MET A 96 -7.75 15.83 -6.32
C MET A 96 -6.39 15.25 -5.95
N ILE A 97 -6.34 14.12 -5.23
CA ILE A 97 -5.07 13.49 -4.84
C ILE A 97 -4.29 13.04 -6.09
N ASP A 98 -4.96 12.39 -7.05
CA ASP A 98 -4.33 11.86 -8.27
C ASP A 98 -3.67 13.01 -9.07
N SER A 99 -4.32 14.18 -9.12
CA SER A 99 -3.78 15.37 -9.79
C SER A 99 -2.45 15.88 -9.19
N TYR A 100 -2.15 15.54 -7.93
CA TYR A 100 -0.88 15.90 -7.27
C TYR A 100 0.26 14.91 -7.54
N SER A 101 0.04 13.75 -8.16
CA SER A 101 1.10 12.76 -8.40
C SER A 101 2.34 13.37 -9.10
N PRO A 102 2.22 14.13 -10.21
CA PRO A 102 3.39 14.78 -10.84
C PRO A 102 4.10 15.79 -9.94
N PHE A 103 3.37 16.44 -9.03
CA PHE A 103 3.93 17.38 -8.06
C PHE A 103 4.73 16.63 -6.99
N LEU A 104 4.22 15.51 -6.48
CA LEU A 104 4.88 14.67 -5.48
C LEU A 104 6.21 14.11 -6.02
N PHE A 105 6.18 13.52 -7.21
CA PHE A 105 7.32 12.84 -7.84
C PHE A 105 8.20 13.75 -8.71
N ARG A 106 8.22 15.06 -8.43
CA ARG A 106 8.93 16.05 -9.26
C ARG A 106 10.45 16.04 -9.15
N THR A 107 11.03 15.72 -7.99
CA THR A 107 12.47 15.89 -7.76
C THR A 107 13.24 14.66 -8.20
N LYS A 108 14.54 14.81 -8.53
CA LYS A 108 15.39 13.66 -8.94
C LYS A 108 15.37 12.50 -7.92
N LYS A 109 15.29 12.83 -6.63
CA LYS A 109 15.18 11.83 -5.55
C LYS A 109 13.80 11.16 -5.54
N SER A 110 12.72 11.94 -5.60
CA SER A 110 11.37 11.35 -5.60
C SER A 110 11.01 10.65 -6.91
N GLN A 111 11.63 11.00 -8.04
CA GLN A 111 11.45 10.28 -9.31
C GLN A 111 11.91 8.83 -9.27
N ALA A 112 12.86 8.49 -8.39
CA ALA A 112 13.31 7.12 -8.18
C ALA A 112 12.36 6.29 -7.30
N ILE A 113 11.37 6.95 -6.67
CA ILE A 113 10.33 6.31 -5.87
C ILE A 113 9.16 5.98 -6.82
N GLU A 114 8.72 4.73 -6.81
CA GLU A 114 7.58 4.28 -7.63
C GLU A 114 6.24 4.49 -6.91
N GLU A 115 6.23 4.38 -5.58
CA GLU A 115 5.03 4.58 -4.77
C GLU A 115 5.37 5.09 -3.37
N VAL A 116 4.41 5.78 -2.76
CA VAL A 116 4.47 6.23 -1.37
C VAL A 116 3.21 5.77 -0.65
N SER A 117 3.38 5.15 0.50
CA SER A 117 2.29 4.81 1.42
C SER A 117 2.24 5.80 2.58
N VAL A 118 1.05 6.32 2.84
CA VAL A 118 0.72 7.27 3.90
C VAL A 118 -0.46 6.75 4.71
N LEU A 119 -0.28 6.65 6.02
CA LEU A 119 -1.35 6.39 6.96
C LEU A 119 -2.05 7.70 7.32
N LEU A 120 -3.33 7.82 6.98
CA LEU A 120 -4.21 8.93 7.33
C LEU A 120 -5.04 8.56 8.56
N GLN A 121 -5.12 9.48 9.53
CA GLN A 121 -5.96 9.35 10.71
C GLN A 121 -7.16 10.29 10.58
N VAL A 122 -8.36 9.72 10.56
CA VAL A 122 -9.63 10.45 10.52
C VAL A 122 -10.27 10.38 11.90
N ASN A 123 -10.65 11.52 12.46
CA ASN A 123 -11.29 11.61 13.78
C ASN A 123 -12.78 11.23 13.73
N SER A 124 -13.45 11.30 14.88
CA SER A 124 -14.89 11.02 15.01
C SER A 124 -15.81 12.06 14.34
N LYS A 125 -15.24 13.13 13.77
CA LYS A 125 -15.97 14.15 13.00
C LYS A 125 -15.72 14.03 11.50
N GLY A 126 -14.95 13.04 11.05
CA GLY A 126 -14.60 12.84 9.65
C GLY A 126 -13.44 13.72 9.17
N GLU A 127 -12.75 14.45 10.06
CA GLU A 127 -11.61 15.30 9.69
C GLU A 127 -10.30 14.53 9.79
N VAL A 128 -9.33 14.88 8.93
CA VAL A 128 -7.96 14.35 9.05
C VAL A 128 -7.30 14.98 10.28
N SER A 129 -7.11 14.19 11.33
CA SER A 129 -6.45 14.63 12.57
C SER A 129 -4.93 14.49 12.53
N GLY A 130 -4.41 13.67 11.62
CA GLY A 130 -2.97 13.44 11.49
C GLY A 130 -2.62 12.47 10.36
N PHE A 131 -1.33 12.36 10.08
CA PHE A 131 -0.83 11.37 9.13
C PHE A 131 0.57 10.87 9.53
N LYS A 132 0.92 9.69 9.02
CA LYS A 132 2.26 9.11 9.14
C LYS A 132 2.70 8.55 7.80
N ILE A 133 3.88 8.92 7.34
CA ILE A 133 4.45 8.35 6.12
C ILE A 133 5.06 6.99 6.47
N LEU A 134 4.68 5.95 5.73
CA LEU A 134 5.16 4.58 5.94
C LEU A 134 6.38 4.27 5.05
N SER A 135 6.47 4.92 3.89
CA SER A 135 7.62 4.79 2.97
C SER A 135 8.81 5.66 3.37
N GLU A 136 10.01 5.27 2.98
CA GLU A 136 11.19 6.12 3.09
C GLU A 136 11.11 7.24 2.04
N VAL A 137 11.06 8.50 2.51
CA VAL A 137 10.91 9.68 1.64
C VAL A 137 11.95 10.75 1.98
N ASP A 138 12.35 11.53 0.98
CA ASP A 138 13.18 12.71 1.23
C ASP A 138 12.37 13.85 1.86
N LYS A 139 13.06 14.79 2.52
CA LYS A 139 12.44 15.95 3.17
C LYS A 139 11.51 16.73 2.24
N GLY A 140 11.88 16.91 0.98
CA GLY A 140 11.07 17.66 0.03
C GLY A 140 9.79 16.91 -0.36
N LEU A 141 9.85 15.59 -0.52
CA LEU A 141 8.65 14.78 -0.73
C LEU A 141 7.74 14.78 0.50
N HIS A 142 8.30 14.70 1.70
CA HIS A 142 7.54 14.84 2.96
C HIS A 142 6.78 16.18 3.01
N GLU A 143 7.43 17.31 2.71
CA GLU A 143 6.79 18.64 2.71
C GLU A 143 5.67 18.73 1.66
N ARG A 144 5.84 18.12 0.49
CA ARG A 144 4.81 18.09 -0.56
C ARG A 144 3.61 17.21 -0.16
N LEU A 145 3.86 16.08 0.51
CA LEU A 145 2.78 15.23 1.05
C LEU A 145 2.01 15.97 2.14
N ASP A 146 2.70 16.62 3.09
CA ASP A 146 2.07 17.46 4.11
C ASP A 146 1.18 18.54 3.48
N TYR A 147 1.66 19.21 2.43
CA TYR A 147 0.86 20.18 1.69
C TYR A 147 -0.44 19.57 1.12
N VAL A 148 -0.37 18.41 0.48
CA VAL A 148 -1.54 17.74 -0.11
C VAL A 148 -2.52 17.31 0.98
N ILE A 149 -2.02 16.72 2.07
CA ILE A 149 -2.85 16.18 3.16
C ILE A 149 -3.65 17.29 3.85
N ARG A 150 -3.05 18.47 4.06
CA ARG A 150 -3.74 19.65 4.60
C ARG A 150 -4.85 20.20 3.71
N LYS A 151 -4.91 19.78 2.45
CA LYS A 151 -5.95 20.16 1.48
C LYS A 151 -7.05 19.11 1.36
N LEU A 152 -6.92 17.96 2.02
CA LEU A 152 -7.96 16.94 1.99
C LEU A 152 -9.23 17.47 2.63
N PRO A 153 -10.40 17.28 1.97
CA PRO A 153 -11.67 17.65 2.56
C PRO A 153 -12.03 16.71 3.71
N SER A 154 -12.94 17.11 4.57
CA SER A 154 -13.51 16.20 5.57
C SER A 154 -14.30 15.08 4.90
N CYS A 155 -14.22 13.89 5.47
CA CYS A 155 -15.09 12.77 5.12
C CYS A 155 -16.54 13.07 5.49
N LYS A 156 -17.46 12.54 4.70
CA LYS A 156 -18.89 12.54 4.99
C LYS A 156 -19.25 11.32 5.85
N PRO A 157 -20.16 11.47 6.82
CA PRO A 157 -20.69 10.33 7.57
C PRO A 157 -21.60 9.50 6.68
N VAL A 158 -21.41 8.18 6.68
CA VAL A 158 -22.23 7.23 5.93
C VAL A 158 -23.49 6.88 6.74
N PRO A 159 -24.70 7.15 6.24
CA PRO A 159 -25.92 6.83 6.99
C PRO A 159 -26.06 5.33 7.31
N GLY A 160 -26.67 5.01 8.45
CA GLY A 160 -27.00 3.64 8.85
C GLY A 160 -26.13 3.07 9.97
N PHE A 161 -25.07 3.76 10.37
CA PHE A 161 -24.26 3.41 11.54
C PHE A 161 -24.82 4.04 12.82
N SER A 162 -24.69 3.33 13.94
CA SER A 162 -25.10 3.79 15.28
C SER A 162 -24.11 4.75 15.93
N SER A 163 -22.84 4.67 15.53
CA SER A 163 -21.72 5.38 16.14
C SER A 163 -20.62 5.60 15.10
N TYR A 164 -19.87 6.69 15.26
CA TYR A 164 -18.78 7.04 14.37
C TYR A 164 -17.48 7.15 15.16
N SER A 165 -16.63 6.13 15.00
CA SER A 165 -15.30 6.04 15.59
C SER A 165 -14.24 6.75 14.72
N PRO A 166 -13.09 7.11 15.29
CA PRO A 166 -11.91 7.45 14.50
C PRO A 166 -11.52 6.26 13.61
N THR A 167 -11.04 6.53 12.41
CA THR A 167 -10.69 5.49 11.43
C THR A 167 -9.37 5.81 10.78
N GLN A 168 -8.60 4.76 10.48
CA GLN A 168 -7.35 4.88 9.77
C GLN A 168 -7.48 4.37 8.35
N PHE A 169 -6.96 5.16 7.41
CA PHE A 169 -6.87 4.78 6.01
C PHE A 169 -5.41 4.75 5.60
N GLU A 170 -5.00 3.69 4.92
CA GLU A 170 -3.74 3.69 4.18
C GLU A 170 -4.01 4.24 2.78
N LEU A 171 -3.32 5.31 2.41
CA LEU A 171 -3.31 5.89 1.09
C LEU A 171 -1.98 5.57 0.42
N ILE A 172 -2.02 4.84 -0.68
CA ILE A 172 -0.88 4.55 -1.53
C ILE A 172 -1.01 5.39 -2.79
N ILE A 173 0.01 6.20 -3.07
CA ILE A 173 0.10 7.05 -4.27
C ILE A 173 1.24 6.52 -5.13
N LYS A 174 0.91 6.14 -6.35
CA LYS A 174 1.84 5.66 -7.38
C LYS A 174 2.18 6.80 -8.34
N LYS A 175 3.37 6.72 -8.91
CA LYS A 175 3.86 7.65 -9.93
C LYS A 175 3.13 7.47 -11.26
#